data_AF-A0AAE3DQ86-F1
#
_entry.id   AF-A0AAE3DQ86-F1
#
_cell.length_a   1.000
_cell.length_b   1.000
_cell.length_c   1.000
_cell.angle_alpha   90.00
_cell.angle_beta   90.00
_cell.angle_gamma   90.00
#
_symmetry.space_group_name_H-M   'P 1'
#
loop_
_entity.id
_entity.type
_entity.pdbx_description
1 polymer ?
#
loop_
_entity_poly.entity_id
_entity_poly.type
_entity_poly.pdbx_seq_one_letter_code
_entity_poly.pdbx_strand_id
1 'polypeptide(L)'
;MKEIIKNALILMAITLTAGLALGAVHEITKEPIEAQEKKTKEEACKAVFPEAESFEAWTDFDAEAALELLASAGFSADKVDEVSLAEDEKGEVLGAVLNLTSTEGYGGNISFSMGILKDGTVNGIKILSISETAGLGMRATEESFYGQFAGRKVENFSYTKTGATADDEIDAISGATITTRAMTNGVNAGLAYFSEGLVKGGVIHE
;
A
#
# COMPACT_ATOMS: atom_id res chain seq x y z
N MET A 1 -46.45 29.27 5.62
CA MET A 1 -45.87 29.11 4.27
C MET A 1 -44.67 30.04 4.03
N LYS A 2 -44.78 31.36 4.25
CA LYS A 2 -43.62 32.30 4.14
C LYS A 2 -42.42 31.94 5.02
N GLU A 3 -42.63 31.58 6.29
CA GLU A 3 -41.53 31.20 7.19
C GLU A 3 -40.81 29.91 6.78
N ILE A 4 -41.56 28.95 6.20
CA ILE A 4 -40.98 27.70 5.70
C ILE A 4 -40.10 27.98 4.47
N ILE A 5 -40.57 28.82 3.54
CA ILE A 5 -39.81 29.22 2.35
C ILE A 5 -38.56 30.03 2.74
N LYS A 6 -38.68 30.94 3.70
CA LYS A 6 -37.57 31.75 4.22
C LYS A 6 -36.49 30.87 4.86
N ASN A 7 -36.89 29.93 5.71
CA ASN A 7 -35.93 29.03 6.37
C ASN A 7 -35.26 28.09 5.35
N ALA A 8 -35.99 27.62 4.34
CA ALA A 8 -35.42 26.82 3.26
C ALA A 8 -34.37 27.59 2.44
N LEU A 9 -34.63 28.87 2.11
CA LEU A 9 -33.68 29.72 1.41
C LEU A 9 -32.44 30.04 2.25
N ILE A 10 -32.59 30.25 3.57
CA ILE A 10 -31.46 30.45 4.48
C ILE A 10 -30.59 29.19 4.54
N LEU A 11 -31.21 28.01 4.65
CA LEU A 11 -30.48 26.74 4.65
C LEU A 11 -29.75 26.50 3.32
N MET A 12 -30.40 26.82 2.19
CA MET A 12 -29.78 26.76 0.86
C MET A 12 -28.57 27.69 0.75
N ALA A 13 -28.68 28.93 1.25
CA ALA A 13 -27.57 29.88 1.22
C ALA A 13 -26.38 29.41 2.08
N ILE A 14 -26.65 28.87 3.28
CA ILE A 14 -25.60 28.36 4.18
C ILE A 14 -24.92 27.14 3.55
N THR A 15 -25.68 26.18 3.02
CA THR A 15 -25.13 24.97 2.39
C THR A 15 -24.34 25.28 1.12
N LEU A 16 -24.81 26.22 0.30
CA LEU A 16 -24.07 26.71 -0.87
C LEU A 16 -22.74 27.36 -0.45
N THR A 17 -22.77 28.22 0.57
CA THR A 17 -21.57 28.91 1.05
C THR A 17 -20.56 27.91 1.64
N ALA A 18 -21.02 26.93 2.41
CA ALA A 18 -20.17 25.88 2.97
C ALA A 18 -19.57 24.99 1.86
N GLY A 19 -20.36 24.61 0.85
CA GLY A 19 -19.89 23.83 -0.30
C GLY A 19 -18.85 24.57 -1.13
N LEU A 20 -19.05 25.87 -1.37
CA LEU A 20 -18.08 26.72 -2.07
C LEU A 20 -16.78 26.89 -1.27
N ALA A 21 -16.89 27.11 0.04
CA ALA A 21 -15.71 27.21 0.91
C ALA A 21 -14.92 25.89 0.93
N LEU A 22 -15.61 24.75 1.05
CA LEU A 22 -14.97 23.43 1.05
C LEU A 22 -14.34 23.12 -0.32
N GLY A 23 -15.00 23.46 -1.42
CA GLY A 23 -14.48 23.30 -2.78
C GLY A 23 -13.22 24.13 -3.02
N ALA A 24 -13.20 25.40 -2.60
CA ALA A 24 -12.03 26.26 -2.72
C ALA A 24 -10.84 25.75 -1.89
N VAL A 25 -11.10 25.29 -0.66
CA VAL A 25 -10.07 24.67 0.18
C VAL A 25 -9.52 23.41 -0.51
N HIS A 26 -10.41 22.55 -1.02
CA HIS A 26 -10.00 21.32 -1.69
C HIS A 26 -9.11 21.59 -2.92
N GLU A 27 -9.47 22.56 -3.76
CA GLU A 27 -8.71 22.94 -4.96
C GLU A 27 -7.31 23.46 -4.60
N ILE A 28 -7.20 24.31 -3.57
CA ILE A 28 -5.91 24.82 -3.08
C ILE A 28 -5.05 23.70 -2.46
N THR A 29 -5.68 22.74 -1.78
CA THR A 29 -4.95 21.64 -1.12
C THR A 29 -4.60 20.49 -2.06
N LYS A 30 -5.22 20.40 -3.24
CA LYS A 30 -5.03 19.26 -4.14
C LYS A 30 -3.59 19.15 -4.65
N GLU A 31 -3.04 20.22 -5.19
CA GLU A 31 -1.66 20.24 -5.70
C GLU A 31 -0.60 19.88 -4.64
N PRO A 32 -0.61 20.45 -3.41
CA PRO A 32 0.36 20.06 -2.39
C PRO A 32 0.16 18.62 -1.90
N ILE A 33 -1.07 18.09 -1.91
CA ILE A 33 -1.32 16.68 -1.57
C ILE A 33 -0.71 15.77 -2.63
N GLU A 34 -1.01 15.99 -3.92
CA GLU A 34 -0.47 15.18 -5.01
C GLU A 34 1.08 15.23 -5.04
N ALA A 35 1.66 16.41 -4.77
CA ALA A 35 3.12 16.55 -4.68
C ALA A 35 3.71 15.78 -3.49
N GLN A 36 3.05 15.81 -2.32
CA GLN A 36 3.47 15.03 -1.15
C GLN A 36 3.30 13.52 -1.37
N GLU A 37 2.22 13.08 -2.02
CA GLU A 37 2.01 11.68 -2.37
C GLU A 37 3.08 11.17 -3.30
N LYS A 38 3.39 11.92 -4.38
CA LYS A 38 4.46 11.55 -5.31
C LYS A 38 5.81 11.50 -4.61
N LYS A 39 6.13 12.49 -3.78
CA LYS A 39 7.38 12.51 -3.01
C LYS A 39 7.47 11.33 -2.05
N THR A 40 6.39 11.01 -1.35
CA THR A 40 6.32 9.87 -0.42
C THR A 40 6.49 8.56 -1.16
N LYS A 41 5.93 8.43 -2.36
CA LYS A 41 6.14 7.26 -3.24
C LYS A 41 7.58 7.13 -3.70
N GLU A 42 8.20 8.22 -4.15
CA GLU A 42 9.62 8.22 -4.55
C GLU A 42 10.55 7.86 -3.38
N GLU A 43 10.28 8.43 -2.19
CA GLU A 43 10.98 8.08 -0.96
C GLU A 43 10.73 6.63 -0.54
N ALA A 44 9.52 6.11 -0.76
CA ALA A 44 9.17 4.72 -0.48
C ALA A 44 9.92 3.76 -1.40
N CYS A 45 9.95 4.04 -2.71
CA CYS A 45 10.72 3.26 -3.68
C CYS A 45 12.20 3.21 -3.28
N LYS A 46 12.80 4.36 -2.95
CA LYS A 46 14.19 4.43 -2.48
C LYS A 46 14.41 3.75 -1.13
N ALA A 47 13.42 3.76 -0.23
CA ALA A 47 13.52 3.07 1.05
C ALA A 47 13.49 1.54 0.88
N VAL A 48 12.72 1.03 -0.08
CA VAL A 48 12.64 -0.41 -0.36
C VAL A 48 13.69 -0.91 -1.36
N PHE A 49 14.37 0.00 -2.08
CA PHE A 49 15.45 -0.29 -3.03
C PHE A 49 16.48 0.87 -3.01
N PRO A 50 17.33 0.95 -1.98
CA PRO A 50 18.31 2.03 -1.85
C PRO A 50 19.43 1.94 -2.91
N GLU A 51 19.65 0.77 -3.49
CA GLU A 51 20.66 0.53 -4.53
C GLU A 51 20.14 0.75 -5.95
N ALA A 52 18.83 0.98 -6.13
CA ALA A 52 18.26 1.27 -7.45
C ALA A 52 18.49 2.75 -7.82
N GLU A 53 18.96 2.97 -9.04
CA GLU A 53 19.14 4.30 -9.60
C GLU A 53 17.84 4.86 -10.16
N SER A 54 17.01 3.96 -10.73
CA SER A 54 15.76 4.35 -11.35
C SER A 54 14.64 3.36 -11.06
N PHE A 55 13.42 3.89 -11.13
CA PHE A 55 12.18 3.15 -10.97
C PHE A 55 11.33 3.42 -12.20
N GLU A 56 11.27 2.44 -13.10
CA GLU A 56 10.45 2.55 -14.31
C GLU A 56 9.09 1.91 -14.07
N ALA A 57 8.01 2.67 -14.30
CA ALA A 57 6.66 2.13 -14.19
C ALA A 57 6.45 1.05 -15.26
N TRP A 58 5.95 -0.12 -14.84
CA TRP A 58 5.64 -1.18 -15.79
C TRP A 58 4.36 -0.84 -16.55
N THR A 59 4.50 -0.50 -17.83
CA THR A 59 3.41 0.05 -18.65
C THR A 59 2.35 -0.95 -19.06
N ASP A 60 2.68 -2.25 -19.05
CA ASP A 60 1.74 -3.35 -19.34
C ASP A 60 1.02 -3.84 -18.09
N PHE A 61 1.12 -3.11 -16.96
CA PHE A 61 0.38 -3.42 -15.76
C PHE A 61 -1.13 -3.35 -16.00
N ASP A 62 -1.81 -4.47 -15.82
CA ASP A 62 -3.27 -4.58 -15.88
C ASP A 62 -3.84 -4.76 -14.47
N ALA A 63 -4.48 -3.71 -13.97
CA ALA A 63 -5.07 -3.70 -12.63
C ALA A 63 -6.26 -4.68 -12.49
N GLU A 64 -7.02 -4.94 -13.54
CA GLU A 64 -8.14 -5.90 -13.50
C GLU A 64 -7.60 -7.32 -13.44
N ALA A 65 -6.62 -7.65 -14.29
CA ALA A 65 -5.97 -8.96 -14.27
C ALA A 65 -5.24 -9.21 -12.93
N ALA A 66 -4.58 -8.18 -12.38
CA ALA A 66 -3.96 -8.27 -11.06
C ALA A 66 -4.99 -8.57 -9.97
N LEU A 67 -6.14 -7.90 -10.00
CA LEU A 67 -7.21 -8.10 -9.02
C LEU A 67 -7.84 -9.51 -9.13
N GLU A 68 -8.04 -10.02 -10.35
CA GLU A 68 -8.51 -11.39 -10.57
C GLU A 68 -7.51 -12.43 -10.06
N LEU A 69 -6.20 -12.21 -10.31
CA LEU A 69 -5.13 -13.08 -9.81
C LEU A 69 -5.13 -13.11 -8.28
N LEU A 70 -5.16 -11.95 -7.64
CA LEU A 70 -5.22 -11.85 -6.18
C LEU A 70 -6.47 -12.52 -5.61
N ALA A 71 -7.63 -12.32 -6.23
CA ALA A 71 -8.86 -12.99 -5.83
C ALA A 71 -8.74 -14.52 -5.92
N SER A 72 -8.11 -15.03 -6.99
CA SER A 72 -7.87 -16.47 -7.17
C SER A 72 -6.88 -17.05 -6.14
N ALA A 73 -5.91 -16.24 -5.70
CA ALA A 73 -4.95 -16.56 -4.65
C ALA A 73 -5.53 -16.42 -3.23
N GLY A 74 -6.76 -15.93 -3.08
CA GLY A 74 -7.46 -15.76 -1.80
C GLY A 74 -7.33 -14.36 -1.17
N PHE A 75 -6.74 -13.40 -1.88
CA PHE A 75 -6.49 -12.02 -1.44
C PHE A 75 -7.46 -11.01 -2.08
N SER A 76 -8.75 -11.36 -2.14
CA SER A 76 -9.79 -10.53 -2.80
C SER A 76 -10.01 -9.13 -2.19
N ALA A 77 -9.48 -8.86 -1.01
CA ALA A 77 -9.57 -7.58 -0.33
C ALA A 77 -8.33 -6.69 -0.54
N ASP A 78 -7.30 -7.22 -1.21
CA ASP A 78 -6.06 -6.55 -1.52
C ASP A 78 -6.03 -6.20 -3.01
N LYS A 79 -5.39 -5.08 -3.34
CA LYS A 79 -5.19 -4.66 -4.73
C LYS A 79 -3.75 -4.22 -4.93
N VAL A 80 -3.22 -4.49 -6.13
CA VAL A 80 -2.01 -3.84 -6.62
C VAL A 80 -2.46 -2.58 -7.37
N ASP A 81 -1.94 -1.43 -6.95
CA ASP A 81 -2.27 -0.14 -7.56
C ASP A 81 -1.30 0.20 -8.71
N GLU A 82 -0.02 -0.10 -8.52
CA GLU A 82 1.02 0.15 -9.51
C GLU A 82 2.22 -0.78 -9.30
N VAL A 83 2.94 -1.04 -10.37
CA VAL A 83 4.17 -1.84 -10.40
C VAL A 83 5.27 -0.99 -11.02
N SER A 84 6.41 -0.91 -10.35
CA SER A 84 7.62 -0.28 -10.90
C SER A 84 8.75 -1.29 -10.88
N LEU A 85 9.56 -1.34 -11.93
CA LEU A 85 10.78 -2.13 -11.98
C LEU A 85 11.92 -1.28 -11.39
N ALA A 86 12.70 -1.88 -10.50
CA ALA A 86 13.86 -1.24 -9.89
C ALA A 86 15.11 -1.61 -10.71
N GLU A 87 15.78 -0.61 -11.27
CA GLU A 87 16.96 -0.81 -12.13
C GLU A 87 18.22 -0.20 -11.51
N ASP A 88 19.36 -0.85 -11.76
CA ASP A 88 20.68 -0.36 -11.37
C ASP A 88 21.27 0.67 -12.36
N GLU A 89 22.47 1.17 -12.08
CA GLU A 89 23.22 2.11 -12.95
C GLU A 89 23.42 1.60 -14.40
N LYS A 90 23.29 0.29 -14.62
CA LYS A 90 23.52 -0.36 -15.91
C LYS A 90 22.22 -0.68 -16.65
N GLY A 91 21.06 -0.38 -16.05
CA GLY A 91 19.74 -0.75 -16.57
C GLY A 91 19.41 -2.22 -16.37
N GLU A 92 20.06 -2.90 -15.42
CA GLU A 92 19.70 -4.27 -15.04
C GLU A 92 18.58 -4.23 -13.99
N VAL A 93 17.50 -4.98 -14.22
CA VAL A 93 16.39 -5.09 -13.28
C VAL A 93 16.84 -5.86 -12.04
N LEU A 94 16.90 -5.16 -10.91
CA LEU A 94 17.22 -5.72 -9.59
C LEU A 94 16.00 -6.40 -8.95
N GLY A 95 14.80 -5.94 -9.31
CA GLY A 95 13.53 -6.47 -8.82
C GLY A 95 12.35 -5.57 -9.15
N ALA A 96 11.27 -5.69 -8.38
CA ALA A 96 10.07 -4.86 -8.53
C ALA A 96 9.65 -4.19 -7.21
N VAL A 97 9.11 -3.00 -7.35
CA VAL A 97 8.36 -2.28 -6.33
C VAL A 97 6.88 -2.39 -6.66
N LEU A 98 6.13 -3.01 -5.76
CA LEU A 98 4.68 -3.13 -5.83
C LEU A 98 4.06 -2.15 -4.84
N ASN A 99 3.16 -1.30 -5.31
CA ASN A 99 2.33 -0.50 -4.41
C ASN A 99 0.99 -1.20 -4.27
N LEU A 100 0.68 -1.57 -3.03
CA LEU A 100 -0.50 -2.33 -2.69
C LEU A 100 -1.39 -1.53 -1.76
N THR A 101 -2.68 -1.81 -1.81
CA THR A 101 -3.66 -1.36 -0.84
C THR A 101 -4.46 -2.54 -0.33
N SER A 102 -4.45 -2.72 0.98
CA SER A 102 -5.36 -3.64 1.68
C SER A 102 -6.59 -2.88 2.17
N THR A 103 -7.78 -3.41 1.87
CA THR A 103 -9.06 -2.89 2.37
C THR A 103 -9.51 -3.58 3.67
N GLU A 104 -8.72 -4.52 4.20
CA GLU A 104 -9.01 -5.22 5.46
C GLU A 104 -8.59 -4.45 6.73
N GLY A 105 -8.08 -3.22 6.60
CA GLY A 105 -7.72 -2.40 7.75
C GLY A 105 -8.93 -2.06 8.63
N TYR A 106 -8.70 -1.94 9.94
CA TYR A 106 -9.77 -1.68 10.91
C TYR A 106 -10.31 -0.25 10.82
N GLY A 107 -9.41 0.72 10.65
CA GLY A 107 -9.73 2.15 10.56
C GLY A 107 -9.84 2.68 9.13
N GLY A 108 -9.56 1.84 8.13
CA GLY A 108 -9.68 2.16 6.71
C GLY A 108 -8.65 1.40 5.88
N ASN A 109 -8.44 1.86 4.64
CA ASN A 109 -7.47 1.25 3.74
C ASN A 109 -6.04 1.45 4.26
N ILE A 110 -5.20 0.45 4.04
CA ILE A 110 -3.77 0.49 4.32
C ILE A 110 -3.02 0.39 3.00
N SER A 111 -2.34 1.46 2.60
CA SER A 111 -1.53 1.50 1.38
C SER A 111 -0.06 1.48 1.71
N PHE A 112 0.71 0.63 1.02
CA PHE A 112 2.14 0.48 1.25
C PHE A 112 2.87 0.08 -0.03
N SER A 113 4.13 0.48 -0.13
CA SER A 113 5.08 0.02 -1.12
C SER A 113 5.86 -1.16 -0.59
N MET A 114 6.04 -2.18 -1.41
CA MET A 114 6.85 -3.35 -1.10
C MET A 114 7.86 -3.56 -2.23
N GLY A 115 9.14 -3.64 -1.86
CA GLY A 115 10.20 -4.03 -2.79
C GLY A 115 10.46 -5.53 -2.70
N ILE A 116 10.50 -6.22 -3.84
CA ILE A 116 10.86 -7.63 -3.96
C ILE A 116 12.02 -7.74 -4.95
N LEU A 117 13.11 -8.38 -4.52
CA LEU A 117 14.26 -8.71 -5.35
C LEU A 117 13.89 -9.76 -6.40
N LYS A 118 14.62 -9.80 -7.51
CA LYS A 118 14.39 -10.77 -8.59
C LYS A 118 14.38 -12.24 -8.14
N ASP A 119 15.05 -12.55 -7.03
CA ASP A 119 15.10 -13.88 -6.44
C ASP A 119 13.87 -14.22 -5.56
N GLY A 120 12.90 -13.30 -5.44
CA GLY A 120 11.71 -13.44 -4.61
C GLY A 120 11.90 -13.02 -3.14
N THR A 121 13.05 -12.47 -2.76
CA THR A 121 13.27 -11.94 -1.41
C THR A 121 12.58 -10.60 -1.24
N VAL A 122 11.81 -10.42 -0.17
CA VAL A 122 11.24 -9.11 0.20
C VAL A 122 12.37 -8.21 0.66
N ASN A 123 12.71 -7.17 -0.12
CA ASN A 123 13.78 -6.23 0.22
C ASN A 123 13.36 -5.27 1.34
N GLY A 124 12.10 -4.82 1.31
CA GLY A 124 11.57 -3.94 2.34
C GLY A 124 10.12 -3.53 2.08
N ILE A 125 9.51 -2.93 3.11
CA ILE A 125 8.15 -2.40 3.06
C ILE A 125 8.16 -0.97 3.60
N LYS A 126 7.44 -0.08 2.92
CA LYS A 126 7.18 1.28 3.37
C LYS A 126 5.69 1.58 3.32
N ILE A 127 5.12 1.95 4.46
CA ILE A 127 3.71 2.39 4.51
C ILE A 127 3.57 3.78 3.88
N LEU A 128 2.65 3.91 2.93
CA LEU A 128 2.30 5.15 2.24
C LEU A 128 1.17 5.88 2.97
N SER A 129 0.13 5.12 3.36
CA SER A 129 -1.04 5.65 4.05
C SER A 129 -1.65 4.60 4.96
N ILE A 130 -2.05 5.03 6.16
CA ILE A 130 -2.70 4.20 7.16
C ILE A 130 -3.55 5.10 8.06
N SER A 131 -4.76 4.66 8.40
CA SER A 131 -5.69 5.43 9.22
C SER A 131 -6.26 4.58 10.36
N GLU A 132 -5.37 3.91 11.07
CA GLU A 132 -5.71 3.00 12.17
C GLU A 132 -5.81 3.72 13.53
N THR A 133 -6.25 2.99 14.56
CA THR A 133 -6.28 3.53 15.92
C THR A 133 -4.87 3.80 16.45
N ALA A 134 -4.62 5.05 16.89
CA ALA A 134 -3.35 5.46 17.48
C ALA A 134 -2.98 4.61 18.70
N GLY A 135 -1.72 4.17 18.78
CA GLY A 135 -1.22 3.29 19.85
C GLY A 135 -1.62 1.80 19.72
N LEU A 136 -2.46 1.46 18.73
CA LEU A 136 -2.83 0.08 18.39
C LEU A 136 -2.38 -0.21 16.95
N GLY A 137 -3.27 -0.12 15.97
CA GLY A 137 -2.97 -0.45 14.57
C GLY A 137 -1.95 0.49 13.92
N MET A 138 -1.84 1.74 14.38
CA MET A 138 -0.80 2.66 13.90
C MET A 138 0.63 2.15 14.17
N ARG A 139 0.81 1.18 15.08
CA ARG A 139 2.10 0.54 15.30
C ARG A 139 2.60 -0.25 14.08
N ALA A 140 1.76 -0.48 13.08
CA ALA A 140 2.20 -1.02 11.80
C ALA A 140 3.23 -0.12 11.10
N THR A 141 3.24 1.20 11.39
CA THR A 141 4.26 2.13 10.88
C THR A 141 5.58 2.09 11.66
N GLU A 142 5.69 1.27 12.69
CA GLU A 142 6.93 1.10 13.44
C GLU A 142 7.81 0.07 12.75
N GLU A 143 9.12 0.35 12.69
CA GLU A 143 10.11 -0.56 12.09
C GLU A 143 10.16 -1.92 12.80
N SER A 144 9.81 -1.93 14.09
CA SER A 144 9.62 -3.14 14.88
C SER A 144 8.58 -4.11 14.28
N PHE A 145 7.63 -3.61 13.48
CA PHE A 145 6.63 -4.42 12.78
C PHE A 145 7.00 -4.62 11.31
N TYR A 146 7.07 -3.54 10.52
CA TYR A 146 7.28 -3.69 9.07
C TYR A 146 8.68 -4.23 8.71
N GLY A 147 9.66 -4.05 9.58
CA GLY A 147 11.02 -4.57 9.38
C GLY A 147 11.10 -6.09 9.49
N GLN A 148 10.10 -6.76 10.08
CA GLN A 148 10.09 -8.22 10.21
C GLN A 148 9.96 -8.94 8.85
N PHE A 149 9.37 -8.27 7.86
CA PHE A 149 9.21 -8.78 6.50
C PHE A 149 10.47 -8.61 5.64
N ALA A 150 11.36 -7.67 6.00
CA ALA A 150 12.52 -7.33 5.18
C ALA A 150 13.60 -8.42 5.23
N GLY A 151 14.25 -8.67 4.10
CA GLY A 151 15.30 -9.66 3.93
C GLY A 151 14.82 -11.12 4.01
N ARG A 152 13.51 -11.37 3.86
CA ARG A 152 12.92 -12.71 3.95
C ARG A 152 12.50 -13.21 2.57
N LYS A 153 12.86 -14.46 2.26
CA LYS A 153 12.42 -15.18 1.06
C LYS A 153 11.48 -16.31 1.48
N VAL A 154 10.18 -16.04 1.39
CA VAL A 154 9.11 -16.97 1.79
C VAL A 154 7.96 -16.90 0.79
N GLU A 155 7.20 -17.97 0.64
CA GLU A 155 6.02 -17.97 -0.23
C GLU A 155 4.86 -17.19 0.39
N ASN A 156 4.67 -17.35 1.70
CA ASN A 156 3.66 -16.64 2.48
C ASN A 156 4.16 -16.41 3.90
N PHE A 157 3.89 -15.23 4.44
CA PHE A 157 4.03 -14.96 5.85
C PHE A 157 2.79 -15.39 6.64
N SER A 158 3.02 -15.80 7.88
CA SER A 158 2.02 -15.99 8.91
C SER A 158 2.33 -15.09 10.09
N TYR A 159 1.34 -14.78 10.92
CA TYR A 159 1.56 -14.00 12.14
C TYR A 159 1.26 -14.82 13.38
N THR A 160 2.02 -14.57 14.44
CA THR A 160 1.88 -15.23 15.75
C THR A 160 1.74 -14.20 16.86
N LYS A 161 1.12 -14.61 17.97
CA LYS A 161 0.95 -13.79 19.17
C LYS A 161 1.95 -14.14 20.27
N THR A 162 2.79 -15.14 20.04
CA THR A 162 3.64 -15.76 21.08
C THR A 162 5.14 -15.58 20.83
N GLY A 163 5.54 -14.77 19.85
CA GLY A 163 6.93 -14.71 19.38
C GLY A 163 7.08 -15.46 18.08
N ALA A 164 7.54 -14.78 17.03
CA ALA A 164 7.95 -15.40 15.77
C ALA A 164 9.17 -16.30 16.00
N THR A 165 9.12 -17.53 15.48
CA THR A 165 10.20 -18.52 15.63
C THR A 165 10.73 -19.04 14.31
N ALA A 166 9.96 -18.86 13.24
CA ALA A 166 10.34 -19.22 11.87
C ALA A 166 10.51 -17.96 11.00
N ASP A 167 11.21 -18.12 9.87
CA ASP A 167 11.48 -17.01 8.94
C ASP A 167 10.23 -16.51 8.19
N ASP A 168 9.19 -17.35 8.12
CA ASP A 168 7.86 -17.05 7.57
C ASP A 168 6.86 -16.60 8.65
N GLU A 169 7.30 -16.42 9.90
CA GLU A 169 6.47 -15.90 10.99
C GLU A 169 6.81 -14.45 11.31
N ILE A 170 5.78 -13.65 11.59
CA ILE A 170 5.91 -12.31 12.17
C ILE A 170 5.17 -12.20 13.50
N ASP A 171 5.64 -11.31 14.35
CA ASP A 171 4.96 -10.94 15.59
C ASP A 171 3.78 -10.01 15.33
N ALA A 172 2.61 -10.43 15.79
CA ALA A 172 1.39 -9.65 15.70
C ALA A 172 1.45 -8.40 16.60
N ILE A 173 0.82 -7.32 16.13
CA ILE A 173 0.63 -6.13 16.94
C ILE A 173 -0.39 -6.44 18.03
N SER A 174 0.07 -6.39 19.29
CA SER A 174 -0.80 -6.62 20.45
C SER A 174 -1.97 -5.63 20.46
N GLY A 175 -3.19 -6.15 20.56
CA GLY A 175 -4.43 -5.37 20.52
C GLY A 175 -4.89 -4.91 19.12
N ALA A 176 -4.15 -5.22 18.05
CA ALA A 176 -4.47 -4.82 16.67
C ALA A 176 -4.36 -6.01 15.70
N THR A 177 -5.08 -7.10 15.98
CA THR A 177 -5.07 -8.32 15.14
C THR A 177 -5.64 -8.09 13.74
N ILE A 178 -6.63 -7.19 13.59
CA ILE A 178 -7.20 -6.86 12.27
C ILE A 178 -6.15 -6.17 11.40
N THR A 179 -5.47 -5.15 11.93
CA THR A 179 -4.38 -4.45 11.25
C THR A 179 -3.22 -5.39 10.92
N THR A 180 -2.84 -6.26 11.85
CA THR A 180 -1.78 -7.26 11.63
C THR A 180 -2.14 -8.15 10.45
N ARG A 181 -3.36 -8.70 10.44
CA ARG A 181 -3.84 -9.55 9.36
C ARG A 181 -3.87 -8.81 8.03
N ALA A 182 -4.36 -7.58 7.99
CA ALA A 182 -4.41 -6.77 6.77
C ALA A 182 -3.00 -6.54 6.19
N MET A 183 -2.01 -6.26 7.04
CA MET A 183 -0.63 -6.12 6.60
C MET A 183 -0.04 -7.44 6.11
N THR A 184 -0.20 -8.54 6.85
CA THR A 184 0.32 -9.85 6.44
C THR A 184 -0.32 -10.32 5.13
N ASN A 185 -1.64 -10.20 5.00
CA ASN A 185 -2.37 -10.57 3.79
C ASN A 185 -1.95 -9.70 2.61
N GLY A 186 -1.84 -8.38 2.79
CA GLY A 186 -1.38 -7.49 1.73
C GLY A 186 0.05 -7.82 1.26
N VAL A 187 0.96 -8.18 2.16
CA VAL A 187 2.32 -8.60 1.79
C VAL A 187 2.28 -9.91 1.01
N ASN A 188 1.51 -10.88 1.47
CA ASN A 188 1.34 -12.16 0.78
C ASN A 188 0.68 -11.99 -0.60
N ALA A 189 -0.28 -11.06 -0.72
CA ALA A 189 -0.89 -10.69 -1.98
C ALA A 189 0.16 -10.17 -2.97
N GLY A 190 1.04 -9.28 -2.54
CA GLY A 190 2.11 -8.80 -3.40
C GLY A 190 3.15 -9.87 -3.75
N LEU A 191 3.47 -10.79 -2.83
CA LEU A 191 4.31 -11.95 -3.14
C LEU A 191 3.66 -12.88 -4.18
N ALA A 192 2.37 -13.15 -4.05
CA ALA A 192 1.61 -13.94 -5.02
C ALA A 192 1.61 -13.26 -6.39
N TYR A 193 1.35 -11.95 -6.44
CA TYR A 193 1.39 -11.19 -7.68
C TYR A 193 2.79 -11.13 -8.30
N PHE A 194 3.85 -11.01 -7.49
CA PHE A 194 5.21 -11.06 -7.99
C PHE A 194 5.54 -12.42 -8.63
N SER A 195 5.23 -13.51 -7.93
CA SER A 195 5.49 -14.87 -8.42
C SER A 195 4.69 -15.20 -9.67
N GLU A 196 3.39 -14.90 -9.68
CA GLU A 196 2.51 -15.29 -10.77
C GLU A 196 2.39 -14.26 -11.89
N GLY A 197 2.35 -12.98 -11.56
CA GLY A 197 2.22 -11.88 -12.52
C GLY A 197 3.55 -11.46 -13.14
N LEU A 198 4.62 -11.37 -12.35
CA LEU A 198 5.92 -10.83 -12.83
C LEU A 198 6.90 -11.93 -13.24
N VAL A 199 7.09 -12.96 -12.41
CA VAL A 199 8.07 -14.02 -12.71
C VAL A 199 7.50 -14.99 -13.75
N LYS A 200 6.35 -15.64 -13.48
CA LYS A 200 5.71 -16.53 -14.48
C LYS A 200 5.23 -15.78 -15.72
N GLY A 201 4.87 -14.49 -15.57
CA GLY A 201 4.53 -13.60 -16.68
C GLY A 201 5.73 -13.19 -17.56
N GLY A 202 6.96 -13.51 -17.15
CA GLY A 202 8.17 -13.27 -17.92
C GLY A 202 8.64 -11.82 -17.93
N VAL A 203 8.19 -11.01 -16.98
CA VAL A 203 8.61 -9.61 -16.79
C VAL A 203 9.93 -9.54 -16.05
N ILE A 204 10.11 -10.42 -15.05
CA ILE A 204 11.35 -10.58 -14.31
C ILE A 204 11.90 -11.97 -14.57
N HIS A 205 13.15 -12.03 -15.01
CA HIS A 205 13.87 -13.28 -15.23
C HIS A 205 14.82 -13.54 -14.06
N GLU A 206 14.72 -14.74 -13.48
CA GLU A 206 15.56 -15.21 -12.37
C GLU A 206 17.03 -15.43 -12.78
#